data_AF-A0A8T5UP59-F1
#
_entry.id   AF-A0A8T5UP59-F1
#
_cell.length_a   1.000
_cell.length_b   1.000
_cell.length_c   1.000
_cell.angle_alpha   90.00
_cell.angle_beta   90.00
_cell.angle_gamma   90.00
#
_symmetry.space_group_name_H-M   'P 1'
#
loop_
_entity.id
_entity.type
_entity.pdbx_description
1 polymer ?
#
loop_
_entity_poly.entity_id
_entity_poly.type
_entity_poly.pdbx_seq_one_letter_code
_entity_poly.pdbx_strand_id
1 'polypeptide(L)'
;MSLPNPPCVIKILQEQGEINDELDYALMKYLMRKRGSGFTACQPQLVELEKGKQAIKMNIDSTFIDKDNKLMGLGIIGVLYIDFKSPDLNVIYCSSSEELVNNIEKLKNAGIQPQARPKGKY
;
A
#
# COMPACT_ATOMS: atom_id res chain seq x y z
N MET A 1 -1.70 8.21 -22.03
CA MET A 1 -1.08 8.94 -20.90
C MET A 1 -0.10 7.98 -20.25
N SER A 2 1.20 8.30 -20.21
CA SER A 2 2.19 7.47 -19.55
C SER A 2 1.87 7.39 -18.06
N LEU A 3 1.84 6.18 -17.51
CA LEU A 3 1.75 6.00 -16.06
C LEU A 3 2.92 6.75 -15.41
N PRO A 4 2.71 7.47 -14.29
CA PRO A 4 3.82 8.08 -13.58
C PRO A 4 4.83 6.99 -13.20
N ASN A 5 6.13 7.22 -13.42
CA ASN A 5 7.15 6.29 -12.95
C ASN A 5 7.15 6.26 -11.41
N PRO A 6 7.45 5.11 -10.79
CA PRO A 6 7.60 5.05 -9.34
C PRO A 6 8.70 6.02 -8.88
N PRO A 7 8.49 6.77 -7.79
CA PRO A 7 9.52 7.65 -7.24
C PRO A 7 10.79 6.87 -6.85
N CYS A 8 11.95 7.48 -7.08
CA CYS A 8 13.23 6.94 -6.64
C CYS A 8 13.47 7.30 -5.16
N VAL A 9 13.62 6.28 -4.32
CA VAL A 9 13.95 6.42 -2.89
C VAL A 9 15.47 6.51 -2.74
N ILE A 10 15.96 7.65 -2.26
CA ILE A 10 17.37 7.89 -2.00
C ILE A 10 17.78 7.34 -0.64
N LYS A 11 16.90 7.48 0.36
CA LYS A 11 17.19 7.04 1.73
C LYS A 11 15.92 6.64 2.46
N ILE A 12 16.02 5.61 3.29
CA ILE A 12 14.99 5.30 4.29
C ILE A 12 15.36 6.08 5.57
N LEU A 13 14.50 7.01 5.96
CA LEU A 13 14.68 7.82 7.16
C LEU A 13 14.15 7.10 8.40
N GLN A 14 13.06 6.34 8.25
CA GLN A 14 12.47 5.52 9.29
C GLN A 14 11.85 4.26 8.68
N GLU A 15 12.27 3.09 9.14
CA GLU A 15 11.87 1.81 8.55
C GLU A 15 10.46 1.35 8.95
N GLN A 16 10.02 1.76 10.14
CA GLN A 16 8.74 1.38 10.73
C GLN A 16 8.09 2.60 11.38
N GLY A 17 6.78 2.70 11.25
CA GLY A 17 6.01 3.71 11.94
C GLY A 17 4.55 3.32 12.03
N GLU A 18 3.77 4.25 12.52
CA GLU A 18 2.31 4.19 12.52
C GLU A 18 1.80 5.49 11.93
N ILE A 19 0.66 5.40 11.26
CA ILE A 19 -0.07 6.57 10.78
C ILE A 19 -1.29 6.75 11.68
N ASN A 20 -1.78 7.98 11.80
CA ASN A 20 -2.98 8.24 12.56
C ASN A 20 -4.23 7.65 11.86
N ASP A 21 -5.29 7.44 12.63
CA ASP A 21 -6.53 6.79 12.16
C ASP A 21 -7.19 7.57 11.01
N GLU A 22 -7.10 8.90 11.02
CA GLU A 22 -7.66 9.75 9.98
C GLU A 22 -7.00 9.51 8.62
N LEU A 23 -5.67 9.42 8.61
CA LEU A 23 -4.88 9.13 7.43
C LEU A 23 -5.10 7.68 6.96
N ASP A 24 -5.15 6.72 7.89
CA ASP A 24 -5.44 5.31 7.58
C ASP A 24 -6.82 5.15 6.91
N TYR A 25 -7.83 5.80 7.49
CA TYR A 25 -9.18 5.85 6.92
C TYR A 25 -9.20 6.50 5.53
N ALA A 26 -8.52 7.62 5.35
CA ALA A 26 -8.43 8.31 4.06
C ALA A 26 -7.76 7.42 2.99
N LEU A 27 -6.71 6.69 3.38
CA LEU A 27 -5.98 5.76 2.52
C LEU A 27 -6.83 4.58 2.09
N MET A 28 -7.53 3.95 3.03
CA MET A 28 -8.48 2.87 2.73
C MET A 28 -9.55 3.35 1.75
N LYS A 29 -10.11 4.54 1.99
CA LYS A 29 -11.11 5.14 1.10
C LYS A 29 -10.54 5.43 -0.29
N TYR A 30 -9.29 5.90 -0.39
CA TYR A 30 -8.61 6.13 -1.66
C TYR A 30 -8.41 4.82 -2.43
N LEU A 31 -7.84 3.79 -1.80
CA LEU A 31 -7.60 2.49 -2.43
C LEU A 31 -8.91 1.86 -2.90
N MET A 32 -9.94 1.85 -2.04
CA MET A 32 -11.25 1.32 -2.40
C MET A 32 -11.86 2.05 -3.62
N ARG A 33 -11.73 3.38 -3.71
CA ARG A 33 -12.28 4.17 -4.82
C ARG A 33 -11.45 4.09 -6.10
N LYS A 34 -10.13 3.94 -6.00
CA LYS A 34 -9.21 4.09 -7.14
C LYS A 34 -8.61 2.77 -7.62
N ARG A 35 -8.63 1.72 -6.81
CA ARG A 35 -8.10 0.38 -7.11
C ARG A 35 -9.14 -0.70 -6.95
N GLY A 36 -10.10 -0.53 -6.05
CA GLY A 36 -11.16 -1.49 -5.76
C GLY A 36 -10.98 -2.13 -4.40
N SER A 37 -11.82 -3.12 -4.09
CA SER A 37 -11.73 -3.90 -2.85
C SER A 37 -10.54 -4.87 -2.88
N GLY A 38 -10.16 -5.33 -1.69
CA GLY A 38 -9.12 -6.35 -1.52
C GLY A 38 -7.68 -5.84 -1.59
N PHE A 39 -7.49 -4.54 -1.35
CA PHE A 39 -6.18 -3.91 -1.25
C PHE A 39 -6.07 -3.17 0.07
N THR A 40 -4.99 -3.41 0.81
CA THR A 40 -4.74 -2.78 2.11
C THR A 40 -3.36 -2.15 2.13
N ALA A 41 -3.27 -0.87 2.48
CA ALA A 41 -2.01 -0.20 2.73
C ALA A 41 -1.44 -0.67 4.07
N CYS A 42 -0.14 -0.96 4.12
CA CYS A 42 0.52 -1.43 5.34
C CYS A 42 2.00 -1.03 5.37
N GLN A 43 2.65 -1.27 6.51
CA GLN A 43 4.09 -1.08 6.70
C GLN A 43 4.56 0.33 6.30
N PRO A 44 4.06 1.39 6.96
CA PRO A 44 4.46 2.75 6.64
C PRO A 44 5.95 2.96 6.97
N GLN A 45 6.66 3.60 6.04
CA GLN A 45 8.08 3.95 6.15
C GLN A 45 8.25 5.41 5.78
N LEU A 46 9.05 6.16 6.53
CA LEU A 46 9.43 7.52 6.13
C LEU A 46 10.66 7.42 5.21
N VAL A 47 10.54 7.95 4.01
CA VAL A 47 11.59 7.91 2.99
C VAL A 47 11.91 9.30 2.45
N GLU A 48 13.15 9.46 2.01
CA GLU A 48 13.62 10.60 1.24
C GLU A 48 13.64 10.22 -0.24
N LEU A 49 12.89 10.97 -1.04
CA LEU A 49 12.84 10.89 -2.50
C LEU A 49 13.86 11.86 -3.12
N GLU A 50 14.08 11.73 -4.42
CA GLU A 50 14.87 12.67 -5.19
C GLU A 50 14.49 14.15 -4.93
N LYS A 51 15.50 15.03 -5.00
CA LYS A 51 15.38 16.48 -4.71
C LYS A 51 15.06 16.79 -3.24
N GLY A 52 15.34 15.86 -2.32
CA GLY A 52 15.19 16.07 -0.87
C GLY A 52 13.73 16.07 -0.38
N LYS A 53 12.79 15.56 -1.18
CA LYS A 53 11.38 15.49 -0.79
C LYS A 53 11.16 14.29 0.12
N GLN A 54 10.58 14.52 1.29
CA GLN A 54 10.16 13.42 2.18
C GLN A 54 8.77 12.91 1.80
N ALA A 55 8.56 11.60 1.92
CA ALA A 55 7.28 10.95 1.69
C ALA A 55 7.10 9.77 2.65
N ILE A 56 5.84 9.40 2.91
CA ILE A 56 5.54 8.12 3.55
C ILE A 56 5.34 7.11 2.43
N LYS A 57 6.19 6.08 2.41
CA LYS A 57 6.04 4.90 1.56
C LYS A 57 5.21 3.87 2.31
N MET A 58 4.20 3.33 1.66
CA MET A 58 3.41 2.21 2.16
C MET A 58 3.42 1.08 1.13
N ASN A 59 3.38 -0.15 1.63
CA ASN A 59 3.18 -1.33 0.81
C ASN A 59 1.67 -1.58 0.62
N ILE A 60 1.29 -2.18 -0.50
CA ILE A 60 -0.09 -2.61 -0.77
C ILE A 60 -0.13 -4.13 -0.69
N ASP A 61 -0.85 -4.68 0.28
CA ASP A 61 -1.14 -6.11 0.42
C ASP A 61 -2.46 -6.44 -0.28
N SER A 62 -2.52 -7.61 -0.93
CA SER A 62 -3.78 -8.16 -1.46
C SER A 62 -4.49 -8.92 -0.36
N THR A 63 -5.64 -8.40 0.08
CA THR A 63 -6.39 -8.95 1.20
C THR A 63 -7.80 -9.38 0.80
N PHE A 64 -8.36 -10.34 1.52
CA PHE A 64 -9.76 -10.75 1.34
C PHE A 64 -10.28 -11.44 2.61
N ILE A 65 -11.60 -11.58 2.71
CA ILE A 65 -12.23 -12.34 3.80
C ILE A 65 -12.47 -13.77 3.30
N ASP A 66 -11.99 -14.76 4.06
CA ASP A 66 -12.25 -16.17 3.75
C ASP A 66 -13.63 -16.65 4.23
N LYS A 67 -13.94 -17.92 3.95
CA LYS A 67 -15.18 -18.58 4.36
C LYS A 67 -15.41 -18.61 5.88
N ASP A 68 -14.34 -18.46 6.67
CA ASP A 68 -14.36 -18.52 8.13
C ASP A 68 -14.35 -17.10 8.74
N ASN A 69 -14.64 -16.06 7.94
CA ASN A 69 -14.63 -14.65 8.33
C ASN A 69 -13.27 -14.14 8.85
N LYS A 70 -12.17 -14.75 8.39
CA LYS A 70 -10.80 -14.34 8.69
C LYS A 70 -10.27 -13.45 7.57
N LEU A 71 -9.55 -12.40 7.97
CA LEU A 71 -8.81 -11.56 7.04
C LEU A 71 -7.58 -12.33 6.59
N MET A 72 -7.50 -12.60 5.29
CA MET A 72 -6.37 -13.27 4.65
C MET A 72 -5.61 -12.26 3.80
N GLY A 73 -4.30 -12.46 3.66
CA GLY A 73 -3.42 -11.67 2.81
C GLY A 73 -2.57 -12.59 1.93
N LEU A 74 -2.50 -12.29 0.64
CA LEU A 74 -1.66 -13.02 -0.32
C LEU A 74 -0.20 -12.54 -0.31
N GLY A 75 0.03 -11.28 0.10
CA GLY A 75 1.36 -10.67 0.12
C GLY A 75 1.38 -9.29 -0.52
N ILE A 76 2.56 -8.65 -0.42
CA ILE A 76 2.78 -7.31 -0.98
C ILE A 76 2.82 -7.38 -2.51
N ILE A 77 1.97 -6.58 -3.15
CA ILE A 77 1.76 -6.57 -4.60
C ILE A 77 1.98 -5.20 -5.25
N GLY A 78 2.24 -4.16 -4.44
CA GLY A 78 2.48 -2.81 -4.95
C GLY A 78 2.88 -1.85 -3.85
N VAL A 79 3.02 -0.58 -4.23
CA VAL A 79 3.47 0.48 -3.34
C VAL A 79 2.65 1.76 -3.53
N LEU A 80 2.61 2.56 -2.48
CA LEU A 80 1.97 3.86 -2.41
C LEU A 80 2.93 4.86 -1.78
N TYR A 81 3.01 6.06 -2.32
CA TYR A 81 3.76 7.18 -1.73
C TYR A 81 2.81 8.33 -1.48
N ILE A 82 2.83 8.85 -0.26
CA ILE A 82 2.02 10.00 0.15
C ILE A 82 2.92 11.11 0.66
N ASP A 83 2.49 12.35 0.46
CA ASP A 83 3.19 13.52 0.95
C ASP A 83 3.11 13.59 2.48
N PHE A 84 4.27 13.54 3.14
CA PHE A 84 4.36 13.56 4.61
C PHE A 84 3.88 14.90 5.20
N LYS A 85 4.01 16.01 4.46
CA LYS A 85 3.72 17.35 4.97
C LYS A 85 2.27 17.77 4.78
N SER A 86 1.47 16.98 4.07
CA SER A 86 0.10 17.34 3.75
C SER A 86 -0.81 16.96 4.93
N PRO A 87 -1.61 17.90 5.48
CA PRO A 87 -2.61 17.56 6.50
C PRO A 87 -3.71 16.66 5.91
N ASP A 88 -3.94 16.77 4.60
CA ASP A 88 -4.84 15.90 3.84
C ASP A 88 -4.07 14.80 3.09
N LEU A 89 -4.76 13.72 2.73
CA LEU A 89 -4.17 12.66 1.90
C LEU A 89 -3.77 13.20 0.51
N ASN A 90 -2.48 13.39 0.29
CA ASN A 90 -1.92 13.72 -1.01
C ASN A 90 -1.07 12.55 -1.55
N VAL A 91 -1.61 11.82 -2.52
CA VAL A 91 -0.94 10.67 -3.14
C VAL A 91 0.03 11.13 -4.22
N ILE A 92 1.32 10.93 -3.98
CA ILE A 92 2.40 11.21 -4.94
C ILE A 92 2.43 10.15 -6.04
N TYR A 93 2.30 8.88 -5.64
CA TYR A 93 2.33 7.74 -6.55
C TYR A 93 1.57 6.57 -5.94
N CYS A 94 0.93 5.77 -6.78
CA CYS A 94 0.32 4.49 -6.39
C CYS A 94 0.47 3.51 -7.56
N SER A 95 0.94 2.29 -7.31
CA SER A 95 0.99 1.21 -8.30
C SER A 95 -0.33 1.11 -9.07
N SER A 96 -0.24 0.85 -10.38
CA SER A 96 -1.42 0.83 -11.25
C SER A 96 -2.29 -0.40 -10.96
N SER A 97 -3.58 -0.33 -11.28
CA SER A 97 -4.47 -1.51 -11.11
C SER A 97 -3.98 -2.72 -11.89
N GLU A 98 -3.43 -2.51 -13.09
CA GLU A 98 -2.85 -3.56 -13.92
C GLU A 98 -1.63 -4.21 -13.24
N GLU A 99 -0.73 -3.39 -12.68
CA GLU A 99 0.43 -3.88 -11.94
C GLU A 99 0.03 -4.71 -10.71
N LEU A 100 -0.96 -4.23 -9.95
CA LEU A 100 -1.48 -4.94 -8.79
C LEU A 100 -2.06 -6.32 -9.16
N VAL A 101 -2.89 -6.39 -10.20
CA VAL A 101 -3.48 -7.65 -10.68
C VAL A 101 -2.40 -8.61 -11.19
N ASN A 102 -1.47 -8.11 -12.02
CA ASN A 102 -0.36 -8.92 -12.54
C ASN A 102 0.50 -9.49 -11.40
N ASN A 103 0.74 -8.72 -10.34
CA ASN A 103 1.50 -9.20 -9.20
C ASN A 103 0.73 -10.22 -8.35
N ILE A 104 -0.60 -10.08 -8.22
CA ILE A 104 -1.44 -11.13 -7.62
C ILE A 104 -1.31 -12.45 -8.38
N GLU A 105 -1.41 -12.40 -9.72
CA GLU A 105 -1.29 -13.60 -10.56
C GLU A 105 0.09 -14.25 -10.43
N LYS A 106 1.17 -13.46 -10.39
CA LYS A 106 2.52 -13.97 -10.13
C LYS A 106 2.61 -14.71 -8.80
N LEU A 107 2.05 -14.15 -7.72
CA LEU A 107 2.05 -14.80 -6.40
C LEU A 107 1.26 -16.11 -6.43
N LYS A 108 0.10 -16.14 -7.08
CA LYS A 108 -0.69 -17.36 -7.26
C LYS A 108 0.06 -18.43 -8.06
N ASN A 109 0.69 -18.04 -9.17
CA ASN A 109 1.45 -18.95 -10.03
C ASN A 109 2.72 -19.49 -9.35
N ALA A 110 3.29 -18.72 -8.42
CA ALA A 110 4.38 -19.17 -7.55
C ALA A 110 3.92 -20.12 -6.42
N GLY A 111 2.62 -20.41 -6.34
CA GLY A 111 2.05 -21.29 -5.31
C GLY A 111 1.94 -20.66 -3.93
N ILE A 112 2.10 -19.33 -3.81
CA ILE A 112 1.98 -18.63 -2.54
C ILE A 112 0.55 -18.77 -2.02
N GLN A 113 0.44 -19.28 -0.80
CA GLN A 113 -0.84 -19.46 -0.13
C GLN A 113 -1.17 -18.21 0.70
N PRO A 114 -2.44 -17.77 0.70
CA PRO A 114 -2.90 -16.71 1.59
C PRO A 114 -2.61 -17.03 3.06
N GLN A 115 -2.18 -16.01 3.80
CA GLN A 115 -1.89 -16.11 5.24
C GLN A 115 -2.88 -15.27 6.04
N ALA A 116 -3.21 -15.72 7.23
CA ALA A 116 -4.03 -14.93 8.14
C ALA A 116 -3.32 -13.60 8.46
N ARG A 117 -4.07 -12.50 8.38
CA ARG A 117 -3.62 -11.18 8.85
C ARG A 117 -4.32 -10.87 10.17
N PRO A 118 -3.62 -10.21 11.11
CA PRO A 118 -4.31 -9.67 12.27
C PRO A 118 -5.40 -8.71 11.77
N LYS A 119 -6.63 -8.86 12.27
CA LYS A 119 -7.61 -7.77 12.15
C LYS A 119 -6.97 -6.61 12.90
N GLY A 120 -6.74 -5.49 12.21
CA GLY A 120 -6.22 -4.28 12.85
C GLY A 120 -7.01 -3.99 14.13
N LYS A 121 -6.35 -3.44 15.14
CA LYS A 121 -7.06 -2.88 16.29
C LYS A 121 -7.90 -1.73 15.73
N TYR A 122 -9.18 -1.98 15.50
CA TYR A 122 -10.18 -0.93 15.30
C TYR A 122 -10.58 -0.39 16.67
#